data_AF-A0A3B0PNL3-F1
#
_entry.id   AF-A0A3B0PNL3-F1
#
_cell.length_a   1.000
_cell.length_b   1.000
_cell.length_c   1.000
_cell.angle_alpha   90.00
_cell.angle_beta   90.00
_cell.angle_gamma   90.00
#
_symmetry.space_group_name_H-M   'P 1'
#
loop_
_entity.id
_entity.type
_entity.pdbx_description
1 polymer ?
#
loop_
_entity_poly.entity_id
_entity_poly.type
_entity_poly.pdbx_seq_one_letter_code
_entity_poly.pdbx_strand_id
1 'polypeptide(L)'
;MAAKSKTLELEDNVFLILEGNLKRIFATAIGYTTFREFQNVVFNCSNGQQEIANFFFEMLINGKLTHELPVEQKQAAQSLMAEFMMLIRVAKDVHERGEFINFITSDMLSQQERCVFLNRLSRVDGQEFLLMTDVQNTCHLIRHLLARLLEAQKNPVGEKNLQEIQEDIVSLKNHFEELEKSFQ
;
A
#
# COMPACT_ATOMS: atom_id res chain seq x y z
N MET A 1 10.52 37.07 19.87
CA MET A 1 9.94 37.44 18.57
C MET A 1 8.96 36.35 18.18
N ALA A 2 7.66 36.59 18.39
CA ALA A 2 6.62 35.62 18.04
C ALA A 2 6.50 35.58 16.51
N ALA A 3 6.70 34.39 15.92
CA ALA A 3 6.43 34.17 14.52
C ALA A 3 4.95 34.48 14.27
N LYS A 4 4.67 35.46 13.40
CA LYS A 4 3.31 35.73 12.93
C LYS A 4 2.80 34.43 12.28
N SER A 5 1.84 33.78 12.93
CA SER A 5 0.99 32.78 12.30
C SER A 5 0.44 33.41 11.01
N LYS A 6 0.87 32.92 9.85
CA LYS A 6 0.25 33.29 8.58
C LYS A 6 -1.12 32.64 8.59
N THR A 7 -2.18 33.39 8.88
CA THR A 7 -3.53 32.89 8.69
C THR A 7 -3.74 32.66 7.19
N LEU A 8 -3.93 31.41 6.77
CA LEU A 8 -4.34 31.10 5.40
C LEU A 8 -5.79 31.57 5.24
N GLU A 9 -6.06 32.37 4.20
CA GLU A 9 -7.42 32.75 3.84
C GLU A 9 -8.07 31.57 3.11
N LEU A 10 -8.89 30.81 3.84
CA LEU A 10 -9.69 29.70 3.32
C LEU A 10 -11.15 30.15 3.20
N GLU A 11 -11.81 29.81 2.10
CA GLU A 11 -13.25 30.00 1.97
C GLU A 11 -14.00 29.14 2.99
N ASP A 12 -15.05 29.68 3.63
CA ASP A 12 -15.73 29.01 4.76
C ASP A 12 -16.32 27.63 4.40
N ASN A 13 -16.62 27.39 3.11
CA ASN A 13 -17.22 26.16 2.61
C ASN A 13 -16.21 25.19 1.97
N VAL A 14 -14.91 25.51 1.93
CA VAL A 14 -13.91 24.71 1.19
C VAL A 14 -13.81 23.29 1.70
N PHE A 15 -13.92 23.09 3.02
CA PHE A 15 -13.88 21.76 3.64
C PHE A 15 -15.07 20.89 3.23
N LEU A 16 -16.26 21.48 3.09
CA LEU A 16 -17.46 20.76 2.66
C LEU A 16 -17.39 20.37 1.19
N ILE A 17 -16.87 21.27 0.33
CA ILE A 17 -16.64 20.98 -1.09
C ILE A 17 -15.59 19.88 -1.24
N LEU A 18 -14.51 19.96 -0.47
CA LEU A 18 -13.45 18.96 -0.45
C LEU A 18 -14.00 17.60 -0.02
N GLU A 19 -14.79 17.55 1.06
CA GLU A 19 -15.47 16.35 1.52
C GLU A 19 -16.33 15.71 0.42
N GLY A 20 -17.19 16.48 -0.25
CA GLY A 20 -18.06 15.97 -1.30
C GLY A 20 -17.30 15.37 -2.48
N ASN A 21 -16.17 15.98 -2.87
CA ASN A 21 -15.32 15.44 -3.94
C ASN A 21 -14.55 14.20 -3.49
N LEU A 22 -14.01 14.17 -2.26
CA LEU A 22 -13.32 13.00 -1.72
C LEU A 22 -14.27 11.81 -1.60
N LYS A 23 -15.50 12.03 -1.11
CA LYS A 23 -16.55 10.99 -1.08
C LYS A 23 -16.82 10.44 -2.47
N ARG A 24 -16.83 11.27 -3.51
CA ARG A 24 -17.05 10.83 -4.89
C ARG A 24 -15.91 9.93 -5.39
N ILE A 25 -14.65 10.37 -5.27
CA ILE A 25 -13.51 9.62 -5.83
C ILE A 25 -13.27 8.30 -5.08
N PHE A 26 -13.57 8.26 -3.77
CA PHE A 26 -13.39 7.07 -2.93
C PHE A 26 -14.65 6.21 -2.82
N ALA A 27 -15.77 6.59 -3.44
CA ALA A 27 -16.95 5.72 -3.54
C ALA A 27 -16.72 4.52 -4.48
N THR A 28 -15.78 4.64 -5.42
CA THR A 28 -15.36 3.55 -6.31
C THR A 28 -14.07 2.90 -5.83
N ALA A 29 -13.79 1.68 -6.30
CA ALA A 29 -12.55 0.98 -5.99
C ALA A 29 -11.31 1.83 -6.36
N ILE A 30 -10.33 1.86 -5.45
CA ILE A 30 -9.07 2.58 -5.65
C ILE A 30 -8.29 1.93 -6.80
N GLY A 31 -7.77 2.74 -7.72
CA GLY A 31 -6.92 2.32 -8.82
C GLY A 31 -5.70 3.21 -9.02
N TYR A 32 -4.92 2.92 -10.07
CA TYR A 32 -3.64 3.60 -10.38
C TYR A 32 -3.75 5.11 -10.68
N THR A 33 -4.96 5.61 -10.93
CA THR A 33 -5.25 7.03 -11.18
C THR A 33 -5.78 7.76 -9.95
N THR A 34 -6.26 7.05 -8.93
CA THR A 34 -6.98 7.65 -7.79
C THR A 34 -6.13 8.66 -7.02
N PHE A 35 -4.83 8.39 -6.81
CA PHE A 35 -3.95 9.35 -6.13
C PHE A 35 -3.77 10.65 -6.94
N ARG A 36 -3.65 10.56 -8.26
CA ARG A 36 -3.57 11.75 -9.14
C ARG A 36 -4.90 12.49 -9.23
N GLU A 37 -6.01 11.76 -9.19
CA GLU A 37 -7.34 12.36 -9.12
C GLU A 37 -7.56 13.11 -7.80
N PHE A 38 -7.13 12.53 -6.68
CA PHE A 38 -7.07 13.20 -5.38
C PHE A 38 -6.23 14.49 -5.45
N GLN A 39 -5.02 14.44 -6.02
CA GLN A 39 -4.19 15.64 -6.21
C GLN A 39 -4.92 16.72 -7.01
N ASN A 40 -5.61 16.34 -8.09
CA ASN A 40 -6.41 17.26 -8.89
C ASN A 40 -7.56 17.90 -8.10
N VAL A 41 -8.25 17.12 -7.25
CA VAL A 41 -9.28 17.66 -6.33
C VAL A 41 -8.69 18.69 -5.37
N VAL A 42 -7.52 18.41 -4.79
CA VAL A 42 -6.82 19.35 -3.89
C VAL A 42 -6.46 20.64 -4.62
N PHE A 43 -5.89 20.55 -5.83
CA PHE A 43 -5.55 21.72 -6.62
C PHE A 43 -6.77 22.57 -7.00
N ASN A 44 -7.88 21.93 -7.37
CA ASN A 44 -9.12 22.61 -7.70
C ASN A 44 -9.71 23.33 -6.48
N CYS A 45 -9.72 22.70 -5.30
CA CYS A 45 -10.21 23.32 -4.07
C CYS A 45 -9.28 24.44 -3.55
N SER A 46 -8.02 24.45 -4.01
CA SER A 46 -7.04 25.47 -3.64
C SER A 46 -7.03 26.65 -4.61
N ASN A 47 -7.90 26.70 -5.62
CA ASN A 47 -7.92 27.71 -6.68
C ASN A 47 -6.52 27.91 -7.33
N GLY A 48 -5.73 26.84 -7.46
CA GLY A 48 -4.36 26.88 -7.98
C GLY A 48 -3.30 27.46 -7.04
N GLN A 49 -3.64 27.82 -5.80
CA GLN A 49 -2.70 28.35 -4.82
C GLN A 49 -1.89 27.23 -4.16
N GLN A 50 -0.57 27.25 -4.37
CA GLN A 50 0.32 26.20 -3.89
C GLN A 50 0.40 26.13 -2.35
N GLU A 51 0.35 27.26 -1.64
CA GLU A 51 0.40 27.26 -0.17
C GLU A 51 -0.81 26.53 0.45
N ILE A 52 -2.01 26.76 -0.09
CA ILE A 52 -3.25 26.08 0.36
C ILE A 52 -3.22 24.60 -0.02
N ALA A 53 -2.78 24.26 -1.24
CA ALA A 53 -2.67 22.87 -1.67
C ALA A 53 -1.70 22.08 -0.76
N ASN A 54 -0.55 22.66 -0.43
CA ASN A 54 0.41 22.06 0.50
C ASN A 54 -0.17 21.87 1.90
N PHE A 55 -0.98 22.82 2.39
CA PHE A 55 -1.72 22.65 3.64
C PHE A 55 -2.66 21.44 3.59
N PHE A 56 -3.46 21.30 2.54
CA PHE A 56 -4.35 20.14 2.39
C PHE A 56 -3.59 18.82 2.20
N PHE A 57 -2.47 18.81 1.50
CA PHE A 57 -1.62 17.61 1.39
C PHE A 57 -1.05 17.18 2.74
N GLU A 58 -0.50 18.10 3.52
CA GLU A 58 0.01 17.80 4.88
C GLU A 58 -1.11 17.31 5.80
N MET A 59 -2.29 17.92 5.71
CA MET A 59 -3.46 17.50 6.48
C MET A 59 -3.91 16.09 6.09
N LEU A 60 -4.15 15.83 4.81
CA LEU A 60 -4.84 14.61 4.36
C LEU A 60 -3.90 13.41 4.16
N ILE A 61 -2.61 13.64 3.88
CA ILE A 61 -1.62 12.56 3.73
C ILE A 61 -0.96 12.26 5.08
N ASN A 62 -0.52 13.31 5.79
CA ASN A 62 0.31 13.17 6.99
C ASN A 62 -0.47 13.36 8.29
N GLY A 63 -1.74 13.77 8.25
CA GLY A 63 -2.55 14.01 9.45
C GLY A 63 -2.12 15.25 10.23
N LYS A 64 -1.46 16.22 9.59
CA LYS A 64 -0.87 17.40 10.27
C LYS A 64 -1.55 18.69 9.84
N LEU A 65 -2.08 19.42 10.82
CA LEU A 65 -2.54 20.79 10.62
C LEU A 65 -1.35 21.74 10.79
N THR A 66 -0.88 22.33 9.70
CA THR A 66 0.26 23.27 9.71
C THR A 66 -0.13 24.70 10.09
N HIS A 67 -1.44 24.97 10.20
CA HIS A 67 -2.01 26.27 10.53
C HIS A 67 -3.14 26.11 11.55
N GLU A 68 -3.32 27.12 12.40
CA GLU A 68 -4.47 27.18 13.31
C GLU A 68 -5.74 27.53 12.53
N LEU A 69 -6.81 26.78 12.79
CA LEU A 69 -8.11 26.94 12.16
C LEU A 69 -9.16 27.36 13.20
N PRO A 70 -10.20 28.10 12.79
CA PRO A 70 -11.42 28.27 13.58
C PRO A 70 -12.00 26.93 14.03
N VAL A 71 -12.71 26.90 15.15
CA VAL A 71 -13.20 25.66 15.79
C VAL A 71 -14.00 24.76 14.83
N GLU A 72 -14.92 25.34 14.05
CA GLU A 72 -15.77 24.61 13.10
C GLU A 72 -14.95 24.00 11.96
N GLN A 73 -14.03 24.78 11.36
CA GLN A 73 -13.13 24.30 10.30
C GLN A 73 -12.15 23.24 10.83
N LYS A 74 -11.68 23.38 12.07
CA LYS A 74 -10.82 22.40 12.74
C LYS A 74 -11.55 21.07 12.93
N GLN A 75 -12.83 21.11 13.29
CA GLN A 75 -13.65 19.90 13.42
C GLN A 75 -13.88 19.23 12.05
N ALA A 76 -14.18 20.01 11.01
CA ALA A 76 -14.32 19.49 9.65
C ALA A 76 -13.00 18.86 9.13
N ALA A 77 -11.86 19.54 9.37
CA ALA A 77 -10.54 19.03 9.05
C ALA A 77 -10.25 17.69 9.74
N GLN A 78 -10.58 17.57 11.04
CA GLN A 78 -10.44 16.32 11.79
C GLN A 78 -11.33 15.19 11.23
N SER A 79 -12.57 15.51 10.83
CA SER A 79 -13.46 14.55 10.19
C SER A 79 -12.88 14.03 8.87
N LEU A 80 -12.38 14.92 8.01
CA LEU A 80 -11.74 14.55 6.75
C LEU A 80 -10.50 13.67 6.95
N MET A 81 -9.66 14.01 7.92
CA MET A 81 -8.48 13.19 8.25
C MET A 81 -8.88 11.80 8.74
N ALA A 82 -9.89 11.70 9.61
CA ALA A 82 -10.36 10.42 10.13
C ALA A 82 -10.94 9.53 9.02
N GLU A 83 -11.67 10.10 8.07
CA GLU A 83 -12.34 9.36 7.00
C GLU A 83 -11.39 8.99 5.85
N PHE A 84 -10.59 9.95 5.35
CA PHE A 84 -9.90 9.80 4.06
C PHE A 84 -8.39 9.55 4.16
N MET A 85 -7.74 9.80 5.29
CA MET A 85 -6.27 9.71 5.35
C MET A 85 -5.75 8.33 4.94
N MET A 86 -6.37 7.26 5.44
CA MET A 86 -5.95 5.89 5.08
C MET A 86 -6.26 5.55 3.63
N LEU A 87 -7.42 5.99 3.12
CA LEU A 87 -7.79 5.77 1.71
C LEU A 87 -6.82 6.46 0.75
N ILE A 88 -6.40 7.68 1.07
CA ILE A 88 -5.41 8.44 0.30
C ILE A 88 -4.04 7.75 0.34
N ARG A 89 -3.62 7.26 1.52
CA ARG A 89 -2.36 6.51 1.66
C ARG A 89 -2.38 5.21 0.87
N VAL A 90 -3.49 4.47 0.88
CA VAL A 90 -3.66 3.28 0.04
C VAL A 90 -3.63 3.64 -1.44
N ALA A 91 -4.31 4.72 -1.86
CA ALA A 91 -4.25 5.17 -3.26
C ALA A 91 -2.84 5.54 -3.70
N LYS A 92 -2.04 6.14 -2.81
CA LYS A 92 -0.62 6.41 -3.04
C LYS A 92 0.18 5.11 -3.16
N ASP A 93 -0.02 4.15 -2.24
CA ASP A 93 0.64 2.85 -2.28
C ASP A 93 0.31 2.07 -3.56
N VAL A 94 -0.95 2.11 -4.01
CA VAL A 94 -1.37 1.51 -5.29
C VAL A 94 -0.71 2.19 -6.48
N HIS A 95 -0.59 3.52 -6.44
CA HIS A 95 0.10 4.28 -7.48
C HIS A 95 1.59 3.92 -7.60
N GLU A 96 2.28 3.75 -6.47
CA GLU A 96 3.72 3.50 -6.41
C GLU A 96 4.09 2.03 -6.61
N ARG A 97 3.28 1.09 -6.08
CA ARG A 97 3.61 -0.33 -6.00
C ARG A 97 2.39 -1.26 -6.07
N GLY A 98 1.31 -0.87 -6.75
CA GLY A 98 0.05 -1.61 -6.82
C GLY A 98 0.17 -3.07 -7.30
N GLU A 99 1.16 -3.37 -8.15
CA GLU A 99 1.37 -4.71 -8.70
C GLU A 99 2.18 -5.65 -7.78
N PHE A 100 2.70 -5.14 -6.67
CA PHE A 100 3.50 -5.94 -5.74
C PHE A 100 2.62 -6.90 -4.96
N ILE A 101 3.17 -8.07 -4.62
CA ILE A 101 2.49 -9.04 -3.75
C ILE A 101 2.23 -8.42 -2.37
N ASN A 102 1.02 -8.63 -1.86
CA ASN A 102 0.61 -8.13 -0.54
C ASN A 102 0.26 -9.27 0.40
N PHE A 103 -0.46 -10.28 -0.09
CA PHE A 103 -0.89 -11.40 0.75
C PHE A 103 -0.97 -12.70 -0.06
N ILE A 104 -0.75 -13.83 0.62
CA ILE A 104 -0.94 -15.16 0.05
C ILE A 104 -1.65 -16.06 1.07
N THR A 105 -2.65 -16.81 0.60
CA THR A 105 -3.30 -17.88 1.37
C THR A 105 -3.21 -19.18 0.59
N SER A 106 -3.20 -20.31 1.31
CA SER A 106 -3.10 -21.64 0.73
C SER A 106 -4.01 -22.61 1.49
N ASP A 107 -5.03 -23.14 0.82
CA ASP A 107 -5.88 -24.21 1.36
C ASP A 107 -5.39 -25.56 0.82
N MET A 108 -5.04 -26.49 1.72
CA MET A 108 -4.63 -27.84 1.34
C MET A 108 -5.85 -28.73 1.12
N LEU A 109 -5.90 -29.39 -0.02
CA LEU A 109 -6.99 -30.27 -0.44
C LEU A 109 -6.45 -31.64 -0.85
N SER A 110 -7.26 -32.67 -0.69
CA SER A 110 -6.98 -34.01 -1.21
C SER A 110 -7.97 -34.36 -2.31
N GLN A 111 -7.47 -34.61 -3.52
CA GLN A 111 -8.29 -34.95 -4.68
C GLN A 111 -7.65 -36.13 -5.43
N GLN A 112 -8.38 -37.24 -5.58
CA GLN A 112 -7.95 -38.39 -6.39
C GLN A 112 -6.52 -38.85 -6.05
N GLU A 113 -6.24 -39.08 -4.75
CA GLU A 113 -4.92 -39.48 -4.22
C GLU A 113 -3.80 -38.44 -4.41
N ARG A 114 -4.11 -37.23 -4.85
CA ARG A 114 -3.16 -36.11 -4.95
C ARG A 114 -3.40 -35.10 -3.85
N CYS A 115 -2.33 -34.67 -3.19
CA CYS A 115 -2.33 -33.47 -2.36
C CYS A 115 -2.15 -32.26 -3.27
N VAL A 116 -3.10 -31.32 -3.20
CA VAL A 116 -3.10 -30.08 -3.98
C VAL A 116 -3.35 -28.88 -3.07
N PHE A 117 -2.87 -27.72 -3.49
CA PHE A 117 -3.00 -26.45 -2.77
C PHE A 117 -3.77 -25.47 -3.64
N LEU A 118 -4.86 -24.93 -3.09
CA LEU A 118 -5.57 -23.79 -3.64
C LEU A 118 -4.94 -22.52 -3.09
N ASN A 119 -4.09 -21.86 -3.89
CA ASN A 119 -3.42 -20.64 -3.48
C ASN A 119 -4.20 -19.41 -3.99
N ARG A 120 -4.37 -18.40 -3.14
CA ARG A 120 -4.85 -17.07 -3.56
C ARG A 120 -3.78 -16.04 -3.27
N LEU A 121 -3.30 -15.41 -4.34
CA LEU A 121 -2.32 -14.32 -4.30
C LEU A 121 -3.09 -13.00 -4.41
N SER A 122 -2.91 -12.10 -3.46
CA SER A 122 -3.50 -10.76 -3.49
C SER A 122 -2.39 -9.72 -3.61
N ARG A 123 -2.57 -8.75 -4.51
CA ARG A 123 -1.63 -7.63 -4.73
C ARG A 123 -2.00 -6.41 -3.89
N VAL A 124 -1.12 -5.41 -3.84
CA VAL A 124 -1.35 -4.13 -3.14
C VAL A 124 -2.59 -3.41 -3.68
N ASP A 125 -2.88 -3.53 -4.97
CA ASP A 125 -4.10 -2.99 -5.60
C ASP A 125 -5.38 -3.80 -5.33
N GLY A 126 -5.30 -4.86 -4.53
CA GLY A 126 -6.43 -5.70 -4.15
C GLY A 126 -6.87 -6.71 -5.21
N GLN A 127 -6.23 -6.74 -6.39
CA GLN A 127 -6.51 -7.80 -7.37
C GLN A 127 -6.01 -9.14 -6.85
N GLU A 128 -6.83 -10.17 -7.06
CA GLU A 128 -6.53 -11.54 -6.64
C GLU A 128 -6.32 -12.47 -7.84
N PHE A 129 -5.40 -13.42 -7.66
CA PHE A 129 -5.16 -14.50 -8.59
C PHE A 129 -5.21 -15.85 -7.88
N LEU A 130 -6.04 -16.75 -8.40
CA LEU A 130 -6.17 -18.11 -7.91
C LEU A 130 -5.21 -19.03 -8.68
N LEU A 131 -4.35 -19.74 -7.95
CA LEU A 131 -3.35 -20.65 -8.50
C LEU A 131 -3.40 -22.01 -7.79
N MET A 132 -3.79 -23.05 -8.53
CA MET A 132 -3.73 -24.44 -8.05
C MET A 132 -2.33 -25.01 -8.26
N THR A 133 -1.75 -25.63 -7.24
CA THR A 133 -0.49 -26.36 -7.35
C THR A 133 -0.61 -27.73 -6.71
N ASP A 134 -0.05 -28.76 -7.35
CA ASP A 134 0.24 -30.02 -6.64
C ASP A 134 1.62 -29.95 -5.95
N VAL A 135 2.02 -31.01 -5.25
CA VAL A 135 3.32 -31.09 -4.57
C VAL A 135 4.49 -30.82 -5.52
N GLN A 136 4.45 -31.36 -6.75
CA GLN A 136 5.53 -31.18 -7.72
C GLN A 136 5.61 -29.74 -8.25
N ASN A 137 4.46 -29.13 -8.55
CA ASN A 137 4.37 -27.74 -8.98
C ASN A 137 4.82 -26.77 -7.89
N THR A 138 4.46 -27.03 -6.63
CA THR A 138 4.97 -26.26 -5.48
C THR A 138 6.49 -26.33 -5.40
N CYS A 139 7.08 -27.53 -5.54
CA CYS A 139 8.55 -27.69 -5.55
C CYS A 139 9.20 -26.96 -6.74
N HIS A 140 8.61 -27.03 -7.94
CA HIS A 140 9.10 -26.30 -9.10
C HIS A 140 9.05 -24.77 -8.91
N LEU A 141 8.00 -24.25 -8.27
CA LEU A 141 7.87 -22.83 -7.95
C LEU A 141 8.93 -22.39 -6.94
N ILE A 142 9.15 -23.18 -5.87
CA ILE A 142 10.22 -22.94 -4.89
C ILE A 142 11.59 -22.87 -5.59
N ARG A 143 11.90 -23.86 -6.44
CA ARG A 143 13.16 -23.88 -7.20
C ARG A 143 13.31 -22.64 -8.09
N HIS A 144 12.23 -22.21 -8.73
CA HIS A 144 12.24 -21.00 -9.55
C HIS A 144 12.55 -19.75 -8.73
N LEU A 145 11.90 -19.56 -7.58
CA LEU A 145 12.10 -18.40 -6.71
C LEU A 145 13.52 -18.38 -6.11
N LEU A 146 14.05 -19.54 -5.70
CA LEU A 146 15.44 -19.67 -5.27
C LEU A 146 16.42 -19.24 -6.38
N ALA A 147 16.16 -19.63 -7.64
CA ALA A 147 17.00 -19.21 -8.76
C ALA A 147 17.00 -17.68 -8.97
N ARG A 148 15.89 -17.00 -8.67
CA ARG A 148 15.82 -15.52 -8.70
C ARG A 148 16.65 -14.89 -7.59
N LEU A 149 16.68 -15.48 -6.38
CA LEU A 149 17.57 -15.02 -5.31
C LEU A 149 19.05 -15.18 -5.68
N LEU A 150 19.42 -16.32 -6.27
CA LEU A 150 20.78 -16.56 -6.77
C LEU A 150 21.17 -15.62 -7.92
N GLU A 151 20.21 -15.19 -8.72
CA GLU A 151 20.41 -14.17 -9.75
C GLU A 151 20.62 -12.78 -9.12
N ALA A 152 19.81 -12.42 -8.12
CA ALA A 152 19.96 -11.16 -7.37
C ALA A 152 21.32 -11.07 -6.66
N GLN A 153 21.86 -12.18 -6.14
CA GLN A 153 23.18 -12.24 -5.53
C GLN A 153 24.31 -11.81 -6.48
N LYS A 154 24.16 -12.05 -7.79
CA LYS A 154 25.17 -11.65 -8.79
C LYS A 154 25.15 -10.15 -9.10
N ASN A 155 24.13 -9.44 -8.62
CA ASN A 155 23.97 -8.00 -8.80
C ASN A 155 24.37 -7.27 -7.50
N PRO A 156 25.19 -6.20 -7.54
CA PRO A 156 25.63 -5.49 -6.32
C PRO A 156 24.51 -4.91 -5.47
N VAL A 157 23.35 -4.56 -6.05
CA VAL A 157 22.17 -4.09 -5.31
C VAL A 157 21.47 -5.28 -4.68
N GLY A 158 21.21 -6.34 -5.46
CA GLY A 158 20.56 -7.54 -4.98
C GLY A 158 21.34 -8.26 -3.88
N GLU A 159 22.68 -8.29 -3.96
CA GLU A 159 23.54 -8.82 -2.91
C GLU A 159 23.35 -8.09 -1.57
N LYS A 160 23.28 -6.76 -1.59
CA LYS A 160 23.02 -5.96 -0.38
C LYS A 160 21.63 -6.25 0.18
N ASN A 161 20.61 -6.36 -0.68
CA ASN A 161 19.27 -6.70 -0.23
C ASN A 161 19.20 -8.09 0.41
N LEU A 162 19.96 -9.07 -0.10
CA LEU A 162 20.04 -10.40 0.50
C LEU A 162 20.72 -10.38 1.88
N GLN A 163 21.72 -9.51 2.08
CA GLN A 163 22.36 -9.34 3.39
C GLN A 163 21.40 -8.75 4.43
N GLU A 164 20.48 -7.88 4.01
CA GLU A 164 19.45 -7.28 4.89
C GLU A 164 18.44 -8.31 5.42
N ILE A 165 18.23 -9.42 4.71
CA ILE A 165 17.26 -10.49 5.04
C ILE A 165 17.92 -11.81 5.46
N GLN A 166 19.12 -11.75 6.04
CA GLN A 166 19.90 -12.93 6.41
C GLN A 166 19.13 -13.90 7.33
N GLU A 167 18.32 -13.38 8.27
CA GLU A 167 17.50 -14.20 9.17
C GLU A 167 16.44 -15.02 8.41
N ASP A 168 15.83 -14.43 7.36
CA ASP A 168 14.87 -15.13 6.51
C ASP A 168 15.55 -16.24 5.69
N ILE A 169 16.78 -16.01 5.21
CA ILE A 169 17.57 -17.05 4.52
C ILE A 169 17.87 -18.22 5.45
N VAL A 170 18.22 -17.95 6.72
CA VAL A 170 18.42 -19.00 7.73
C VAL A 170 17.10 -19.73 8.03
N SER A 171 15.99 -19.01 8.09
CA SER A 171 14.66 -19.61 8.24
C SER A 171 14.36 -20.57 7.10
N LEU A 172 14.59 -20.19 5.84
CA LEU A 172 14.42 -21.07 4.68
C LEU A 172 15.25 -22.34 4.81
N LYS A 173 16.53 -22.22 5.21
CA LYS A 173 17.41 -23.37 5.44
C LYS A 173 16.79 -24.37 6.43
N ASN A 174 16.31 -23.88 7.58
CA ASN A 174 15.75 -24.75 8.61
C ASN A 174 14.50 -25.50 8.11
N HIS A 175 13.61 -24.83 7.37
CA HIS A 175 12.43 -25.46 6.79
C HIS A 175 12.79 -26.53 5.74
N PHE A 176 13.82 -26.29 4.92
CA PHE A 176 14.32 -27.31 3.98
C PHE A 176 14.91 -28.52 4.70
N GLU A 177 15.73 -28.31 5.74
CA GLU A 177 16.32 -29.40 6.52
C GLU A 177 15.27 -30.23 7.26
N GLU A 178 14.23 -29.58 7.81
CA GLU A 178 13.10 -30.27 8.43
C GLU A 178 12.33 -31.14 7.42
N LEU A 179 12.03 -30.57 6.24
CA LEU A 179 11.35 -31.29 5.17
C LEU A 179 12.18 -32.49 4.69
N GLU A 180 13.49 -32.35 4.52
CA GLU A 180 14.37 -33.44 4.12
C GLU A 180 14.39 -34.60 5.13
N LYS A 181 14.49 -34.28 6.43
CA LYS A 181 14.46 -35.28 7.51
C LYS A 181 13.15 -36.07 7.55
N SER A 182 12.04 -35.49 7.09
CA SER A 182 10.75 -36.18 7.06
C SER A 182 10.67 -37.30 6.01
N PHE A 183 11.62 -37.34 5.06
CA PHE A 183 11.72 -38.38 4.04
C PHE A 183 12.71 -39.51 4.39
N GLN A 184 13.44 -39.40 5.51
CA GLN A 184 14.42 -40.40 5.98
C GLN A 184 13.82 -41.28 7.07
#